data_AF-A0A7X3X155-F1
#
_entry.id   AF-A0A7X3X155-F1
#
_cell.length_a   1.000
_cell.length_b   1.000
_cell.length_c   1.000
_cell.angle_alpha   90.00
_cell.angle_beta   90.00
_cell.angle_gamma   90.00
#
_symmetry.space_group_name_H-M   'P 1'
#
loop_
_entity.id
_entity.type
_entity.pdbx_description
1 polymer ?
#
loop_
_entity_poly.entity_id
_entity_poly.type
_entity_poly.pdbx_seq_one_letter_code
_entity_poly.pdbx_strand_id
1 'polypeptide(L)'
;MTLDQKIGQMTQPERMHVSPAEVKRYHIGSVLSGAGSCPGENRPADWVAMTDAYRAASMEEDEDHLAIPILYGVDAVHGNANVLGATVFPHNIGLGAAGDPELVERIGRVTA
;
A
#
# COMPACT_ATOMS: atom_id res chain seq x y z
N MET A 1 -18.09 4.95 -15.79
CA MET A 1 -17.60 3.66 -15.31
C MET A 1 -18.32 2.50 -15.98
N THR A 2 -17.62 1.77 -16.85
CA THR A 2 -18.07 0.50 -17.44
C THR A 2 -18.06 -0.64 -16.40
N LEU A 3 -18.52 -1.84 -16.77
CA LEU A 3 -18.43 -3.01 -15.89
C LEU A 3 -16.97 -3.36 -15.59
N ASP A 4 -16.11 -3.39 -16.61
CA ASP A 4 -14.68 -3.70 -16.48
C ASP A 4 -13.98 -2.71 -15.55
N GLN A 5 -14.28 -1.42 -15.67
CA GLN A 5 -13.76 -0.38 -14.77
C GLN A 5 -14.20 -0.61 -13.31
N LYS A 6 -15.44 -1.07 -13.07
CA LYS A 6 -15.90 -1.40 -11.71
C LYS A 6 -15.21 -2.64 -11.15
N ILE A 7 -15.01 -3.67 -11.98
CA ILE A 7 -14.29 -4.90 -11.58
C ILE A 7 -12.83 -4.55 -11.25
N GLY A 8 -12.18 -3.74 -12.08
CA GLY A 8 -10.82 -3.24 -11.81
C GLY A 8 -10.72 -2.55 -10.45
N GLN A 9 -11.67 -1.68 -10.13
CA GLN A 9 -11.69 -0.98 -8.83
C GLN A 9 -11.86 -1.93 -7.62
N MET A 10 -12.46 -3.10 -7.81
CA MET A 10 -12.63 -4.13 -6.77
C MET A 10 -11.46 -5.14 -6.70
N THR A 11 -10.45 -4.99 -7.55
CA THR A 11 -9.32 -5.92 -7.66
C THR A 11 -8.09 -5.35 -6.97
N GLN A 12 -7.43 -6.15 -6.11
CA GLN A 12 -6.20 -5.79 -5.41
C GLN A 12 -5.09 -6.83 -5.67
N PRO A 13 -4.32 -6.70 -6.76
CA PRO A 13 -3.13 -7.52 -6.98
C PRO A 13 -1.95 -7.15 -6.06
N GLU A 14 -1.04 -8.10 -5.92
CA GLU A 14 0.24 -7.90 -5.24
C GLU A 14 1.28 -7.31 -6.20
N ARG A 15 2.12 -6.38 -5.72
CA ARG A 15 3.03 -5.55 -6.53
C ARG A 15 4.11 -6.29 -7.33
N MET A 16 4.42 -7.54 -7.01
CA MET A 16 5.34 -8.37 -7.79
C MET A 16 4.66 -8.96 -9.03
N HIS A 17 3.33 -8.90 -9.11
CA HIS A 17 2.53 -9.53 -10.15
C HIS A 17 1.70 -8.54 -10.96
N VAL A 18 1.95 -7.23 -10.79
CA VAL A 18 1.26 -6.17 -11.52
C VAL A 18 2.19 -4.96 -11.73
N SER A 19 2.31 -4.55 -12.98
CA SER A 19 3.05 -3.33 -13.36
C SER A 19 2.16 -2.08 -13.30
N PRO A 20 2.74 -0.87 -13.22
CA PRO A 20 1.98 0.38 -13.35
C PRO A 20 1.16 0.45 -14.66
N ALA A 21 1.70 -0.02 -15.77
CA ALA A 21 0.98 -0.06 -17.04
C ALA A 21 -0.27 -0.96 -16.98
N GLU A 22 -0.18 -2.10 -16.28
CA GLU A 22 -1.31 -3.00 -16.06
C GLU A 22 -2.35 -2.42 -15.10
N VAL A 23 -1.94 -1.60 -14.13
CA VAL A 23 -2.87 -0.84 -13.29
C VAL A 23 -3.80 0.02 -14.14
N LYS A 24 -3.24 0.78 -15.09
CA LYS A 24 -4.03 1.58 -16.03
C LYS A 24 -4.90 0.68 -16.90
N ARG A 25 -4.29 -0.32 -17.56
CA ARG A 25 -4.95 -1.21 -18.51
C ARG A 25 -6.16 -1.94 -17.92
N TYR A 26 -6.07 -2.35 -16.65
CA TYR A 26 -7.11 -3.12 -15.98
C TYR A 26 -7.93 -2.32 -14.96
N HIS A 27 -7.77 -0.98 -14.94
CA HIS A 27 -8.49 -0.07 -14.05
C HIS A 27 -8.36 -0.45 -12.56
N ILE A 28 -7.20 -0.96 -12.16
CA ILE A 28 -6.96 -1.54 -10.82
C ILE A 28 -7.18 -0.48 -9.74
N GLY A 29 -8.03 -0.80 -8.76
CA GLY A 29 -8.36 0.12 -7.65
C GLY A 29 -7.35 0.12 -6.52
N SER A 30 -6.60 -0.98 -6.34
CA SER A 30 -5.59 -1.06 -5.29
C SER A 30 -4.44 -1.98 -5.64
N VAL A 31 -3.24 -1.73 -5.11
CA VAL A 31 -2.09 -2.64 -5.13
C VAL A 31 -1.61 -2.81 -3.69
N LEU A 32 -1.09 -3.99 -3.36
CA LEU A 32 -0.52 -4.26 -2.05
C LEU A 32 0.95 -4.72 -2.12
N SER A 33 1.72 -4.41 -1.09
CA SER A 33 3.00 -5.08 -0.79
C SER A 33 2.81 -6.07 0.35
N GLY A 34 2.94 -7.37 0.04
CA GLY A 34 2.91 -8.43 1.05
C GLY A 34 4.19 -8.47 1.87
N ALA A 35 4.23 -9.30 2.92
CA ALA A 35 5.40 -9.47 3.76
C ALA A 35 6.66 -9.81 2.92
N GLY A 36 7.71 -9.00 3.06
CA GLY A 36 8.97 -9.15 2.32
C GLY A 36 8.97 -8.64 0.88
N SER A 37 7.83 -8.19 0.35
CA SER A 37 7.72 -7.58 -0.98
C SER A 37 8.19 -6.12 -0.95
N CYS A 38 9.51 -5.92 -0.98
CA CYS A 38 10.11 -4.59 -0.90
C CYS A 38 10.64 -4.13 -2.27
N PRO A 39 10.56 -2.82 -2.59
CA PRO A 39 11.20 -2.26 -3.78
C PRO A 39 12.69 -1.98 -3.57
N GLY A 40 13.47 -2.05 -4.65
CA GLY A 40 14.87 -1.56 -4.68
C GLY A 40 15.74 -2.11 -3.54
N GLU A 41 16.39 -1.20 -2.81
CA GLU A 41 17.21 -1.51 -1.64
C GLU A 41 16.41 -1.41 -0.32
N ASN A 42 15.08 -1.40 -0.40
CA ASN A 42 14.15 -1.24 0.71
C ASN A 42 14.29 0.10 1.46
N ARG A 43 14.80 1.15 0.81
CA ARG A 43 14.91 2.47 1.44
C ARG A 43 13.59 3.22 1.32
N PRO A 44 13.24 4.15 2.23
CA PRO A 44 12.02 4.94 2.12
C PRO A 44 11.81 5.61 0.75
N ALA A 45 12.89 6.10 0.12
CA ALA A 45 12.83 6.68 -1.22
C ALA A 45 12.42 5.68 -2.31
N ASP A 46 12.81 4.41 -2.18
CA ASP A 46 12.45 3.34 -3.13
C ASP A 46 10.94 3.04 -3.05
N TRP A 47 10.37 3.09 -1.83
CA TRP A 47 8.92 2.97 -1.60
C TRP A 47 8.15 4.13 -2.22
N VAL A 48 8.59 5.37 -1.95
CA VAL A 48 7.96 6.58 -2.51
C VAL A 48 7.96 6.54 -4.04
N ALA A 49 9.12 6.27 -4.65
CA ALA A 49 9.24 6.20 -6.10
C ALA A 49 8.33 5.12 -6.72
N MET A 50 8.23 3.95 -6.08
CA MET A 50 7.34 2.87 -6.52
C MET A 50 5.86 3.28 -6.41
N THR A 51 5.42 3.82 -5.28
CA THR A 51 4.03 4.21 -5.06
C THR A 51 3.62 5.37 -5.97
N ASP A 52 4.54 6.31 -6.23
CA ASP A 52 4.32 7.43 -7.15
C ASP A 52 4.14 6.94 -8.58
N ALA A 53 4.89 5.93 -9.02
CA ALA A 53 4.73 5.34 -10.35
C ALA A 53 3.36 4.67 -10.53
N TYR A 54 2.87 3.92 -9.52
CA TYR A 54 1.53 3.35 -9.54
C TYR A 54 0.44 4.42 -9.56
N ARG A 55 0.59 5.47 -8.73
CA ARG A 55 -0.34 6.60 -8.71
C ARG A 55 -0.35 7.35 -10.05
N ALA A 56 0.81 7.61 -10.63
CA ALA A 56 0.91 8.30 -11.91
C ALA A 56 0.14 7.52 -13.00
N ALA A 57 0.36 6.21 -13.08
CA ALA A 57 -0.34 5.37 -14.06
C ALA A 57 -1.86 5.33 -13.86
N SER A 58 -2.36 5.34 -12.61
CA SER A 58 -3.81 5.35 -12.33
C SER A 58 -4.47 6.72 -12.60
N MET A 59 -3.68 7.77 -12.78
CA MET A 59 -4.16 9.13 -13.03
C MET A 59 -4.06 9.53 -14.51
N GLU A 60 -3.53 8.66 -15.37
CA GLU A 60 -3.52 8.88 -16.81
C GLU A 60 -4.93 8.71 -17.40
N GLU A 61 -5.55 9.80 -17.84
CA GLU A 61 -6.89 9.79 -18.43
C GLU A 61 -6.85 9.62 -19.95
N ASP A 62 -7.74 8.79 -20.50
CA ASP A 62 -8.02 8.66 -21.92
C ASP A 62 -9.49 8.22 -22.16
N GLU A 63 -9.87 7.95 -23.41
CA GLU A 63 -11.24 7.57 -23.76
C GLU A 63 -11.72 6.29 -23.06
N ASP A 64 -10.79 5.39 -22.72
CA ASP A 64 -11.08 4.07 -22.14
C ASP A 64 -10.75 4.01 -20.63
N HIS A 65 -9.99 4.96 -20.09
CA HIS A 65 -9.54 4.99 -18.69
C HIS A 65 -9.93 6.27 -17.95
N LEU A 66 -10.66 6.12 -16.83
CA LEU A 66 -10.97 7.20 -15.90
C LEU A 66 -9.84 7.37 -14.89
N ALA A 67 -9.35 8.60 -14.70
CA ALA A 67 -8.33 8.92 -13.71
C ALA A 67 -8.87 8.78 -12.27
N ILE A 68 -8.73 7.58 -11.70
CA ILE A 68 -9.10 7.26 -10.32
C ILE A 68 -7.83 6.90 -9.55
N PRO A 69 -7.51 7.59 -8.44
CA PRO A 69 -6.27 7.36 -7.71
C PRO A 69 -6.26 5.98 -7.07
N ILE A 70 -5.19 5.23 -7.30
CA ILE A 70 -4.99 3.92 -6.71
C ILE A 70 -4.77 4.01 -5.19
N LEU A 71 -5.32 3.05 -4.45
CA LEU A 71 -5.01 2.82 -3.05
C LEU A 71 -3.82 1.84 -2.91
N TYR A 72 -2.80 2.19 -2.14
CA TYR A 72 -1.69 1.29 -1.86
C TYR A 72 -1.79 0.67 -0.46
N GLY A 73 -1.81 -0.66 -0.38
CA GLY A 73 -1.89 -1.43 0.87
C GLY A 73 -0.54 -1.97 1.34
N VAL A 74 -0.35 -2.01 2.66
CA VAL A 74 0.79 -2.66 3.32
C VAL A 74 0.37 -3.20 4.69
N ASP A 75 0.99 -4.29 5.12
CA ASP A 75 0.79 -4.87 6.45
C ASP A 75 1.66 -4.16 7.51
N ALA A 76 1.22 -2.99 7.98
CA ALA A 76 1.89 -2.24 9.06
C ALA A 76 1.41 -2.68 10.46
N VAL A 77 1.59 -3.97 10.79
CA VAL A 77 0.94 -4.61 11.95
C VAL A 77 1.62 -4.38 13.31
N HIS A 78 2.82 -3.79 13.32
CA HIS A 78 3.56 -3.42 14.53
C HIS A 78 4.55 -2.29 14.21
N GLY A 79 4.05 -1.24 13.55
CA GLY A 79 4.84 -0.28 12.79
C GLY A 79 4.90 -0.65 11.31
N ASN A 80 5.45 0.25 10.48
CA ASN A 80 5.64 0.00 9.04
C ASN A 80 6.87 -0.91 8.80
N ALA A 81 6.83 -2.11 9.37
CA ALA A 81 7.99 -2.97 9.59
C ALA A 81 8.60 -3.57 8.31
N ASN A 82 7.92 -3.48 7.17
CA ASN A 82 8.50 -3.85 5.87
C ASN A 82 9.58 -2.86 5.41
N VAL A 83 9.51 -1.58 5.84
CA VAL A 83 10.44 -0.54 5.39
C VAL A 83 11.72 -0.59 6.23
N LEU A 84 12.88 -0.61 5.56
CA LEU A 84 14.17 -0.60 6.25
C LEU A 84 14.33 0.65 7.12
N GLY A 85 14.61 0.43 8.40
CA GLY A 85 14.82 1.51 9.38
C GLY A 85 13.55 2.04 10.04
N ALA A 86 12.38 1.50 9.72
CA ALA A 86 11.15 1.83 10.43
C ALA A 86 11.20 1.35 11.90
N THR A 87 10.54 2.09 12.79
CA THR A 87 10.32 1.66 14.17
C THR A 87 9.48 0.37 14.18
N VAL A 88 9.97 -0.63 14.89
CA VAL A 88 9.26 -1.90 15.13
C VAL A 88 8.79 -1.92 16.58
N PHE A 89 7.47 -1.90 16.76
CA PHE A 89 6.84 -1.94 18.08
C PHE A 89 6.71 -3.39 18.60
N PRO A 90 6.48 -3.57 19.92
CA PRO A 90 6.07 -4.87 20.45
C PRO A 90 4.84 -5.39 19.70
N HIS A 91 4.81 -6.69 19.40
CA HIS A 91 3.62 -7.32 18.84
C HIS A 91 2.44 -7.24 19.81
N ASN A 92 1.22 -7.44 19.27
CA ASN A 92 -0.04 -7.23 19.97
C ASN A 92 -0.17 -7.96 21.32
N ILE A 93 0.47 -9.12 21.52
CA ILE A 93 0.49 -9.79 22.83
C ILE A 93 1.19 -8.96 23.91
N GLY A 94 2.32 -8.31 23.56
CA GLY A 94 3.04 -7.42 24.47
C GLY A 94 2.27 -6.13 24.74
N LEU A 95 1.61 -5.57 23.72
CA LEU A 95 0.74 -4.41 23.89
C LEU A 95 -0.50 -4.73 24.75
N GLY A 96 -1.08 -5.92 24.59
CA GLY A 96 -2.17 -6.41 25.44
C GLY A 96 -1.73 -6.58 26.90
N ALA A 97 -0.52 -7.11 27.12
CA ALA A 97 0.06 -7.22 28.45
C ALA A 97 0.39 -5.86 29.11
N ALA A 98 0.67 -4.83 28.30
CA ALA A 98 0.88 -3.47 28.81
C ALA A 98 -0.41 -2.84 29.38
N GLY A 99 -1.59 -3.29 28.94
CA GLY A 99 -2.88 -2.86 29.50
C GLY A 99 -3.20 -1.37 29.31
N ASP A 100 -2.62 -0.73 28.29
CA ASP A 100 -2.70 0.72 28.05
C ASP A 100 -3.24 1.03 26.63
N PRO A 101 -4.55 1.31 26.49
CA PRO A 101 -5.15 1.68 25.20
C PRO A 101 -4.65 3.00 24.62
N GLU A 102 -4.30 3.99 25.46
CA GLU A 102 -3.77 5.28 25.00
C GLU A 102 -2.38 5.09 24.38
N LEU A 103 -1.56 4.19 24.93
CA LEU A 103 -0.30 3.79 24.31
C LEU A 103 -0.53 3.19 22.92
N VAL A 104 -1.51 2.28 22.76
CA VAL A 104 -1.83 1.68 21.46
C VAL A 104 -2.28 2.74 20.46
N GLU A 105 -3.08 3.72 20.88
CA GLU A 105 -3.48 4.84 20.02
C GLU A 105 -2.27 5.68 19.58
N ARG A 106 -1.36 6.01 20.51
CA ARG A 106 -0.12 6.72 20.18
C ARG A 106 0.75 5.94 19.21
N ILE A 107 0.86 4.62 19.36
CA ILE A 107 1.57 3.73 18.43
C ILE A 107 0.93 3.79 17.03
N GLY A 108 -0.40 3.74 16.95
CA GLY A 108 -1.13 3.90 15.69
C GLY A 108 -0.83 5.23 15.01
N ARG A 109 -0.84 6.34 15.78
CA ARG A 109 -0.48 7.68 15.28
C ARG A 109 0.98 7.80 14.81
N VAL A 110 1.92 7.06 15.39
CA VAL A 110 3.33 7.04 14.95
C VAL A 110 3.51 6.12 13.73
N THR A 111 2.65 5.12 13.56
CA THR A 111 2.69 4.21 12.43
C THR A 111 2.13 4.83 11.14
N ALA A 112 1.14 5.74 11.27
CA ALA A 112 0.47 6.45 10.17
C ALA A 112 1.28 7.65 9.65
#